data_AF-A0A3M1AYA3-F1
#
_entry.id   AF-A0A3M1AYA3-F1
#
_cell.length_a   1.000
_cell.length_b   1.000
_cell.length_c   1.000
_cell.angle_alpha   90.00
_cell.angle_beta   90.00
_cell.angle_gamma   90.00
#
_symmetry.space_group_name_H-M   'P 1'
#
loop_
_entity.id
_entity.type
_entity.pdbx_description
1 polymer ?
#
loop_
_entity_poly.entity_id
_entity_poly.type
_entity_poly.pdbx_seq_one_letter_code
_entity_poly.pdbx_strand_id
1 'polypeptide(L)'
;MSILINRKEILRPEQARLTVGPGNTLNKVLDELARDPEKYFQFAGPVEFIPLRHLTKRLSEIWRYAVRGPNGAINIYIKIHKNPDHSLNEVREFSKTEYEVLQNLHQKFIPFKQYGVVKPIAFFPEYLVTITEEVEGDNLFVYLKKYAHFLGRREQFKLLKHYCYISGGWLRAFEKVTLTNQRRRLDQLGLLDEAKRNLRRWDRIGIDQNLKARVWAFIHQQIEKYGAEELQISGQHGDFIPFNVIAKPNRVTVLDFPYFDHGTVYHDLARFCTVLLTMSKNPFYPPARKKELVKSIIEGYAEEGDFNARVFRLFLVLNMVDWITWEEWFQSSLGLKRLFSGWVMKFYEKWFRQACENPDEIF
;
A
#
# COMPACT_ATOMS: atom_id res chain seq x y z
N MET A 1 9.93 1.67 4.24
CA MET A 1 10.60 1.90 5.54
C MET A 1 11.45 0.66 5.81
N SER A 2 12.77 0.71 5.60
CA SER A 2 13.62 -0.48 5.33
C SER A 2 14.73 -0.70 6.37
N ILE A 3 14.55 -1.48 7.44
CA ILE A 3 15.70 -2.21 8.01
C ILE A 3 16.77 -1.32 8.70
N LEU A 4 16.72 -1.24 10.02
CA LEU A 4 17.92 -1.01 10.83
C LEU A 4 18.74 -2.31 10.86
N ILE A 5 19.60 -2.51 9.87
CA ILE A 5 20.79 -3.33 10.05
C ILE A 5 21.83 -2.42 10.71
N ASN A 6 22.19 -2.74 11.95
CA ASN A 6 23.42 -2.22 12.55
C ASN A 6 24.62 -2.93 11.87
N ARG A 7 24.88 -2.58 10.62
CA ARG A 7 26.15 -2.85 9.94
C ARG A 7 26.96 -1.59 10.09
N LYS A 8 28.01 -1.66 10.90
CA LYS A 8 29.23 -0.89 10.64
C LYS A 8 29.85 -1.45 9.34
N GLU A 9 29.19 -1.23 8.20
CA GLU A 9 29.86 -1.22 6.91
C GLU A 9 30.26 0.23 6.66
N ILE A 10 31.55 0.42 6.45
CA ILE A 10 32.18 1.69 6.16
C ILE A 10 31.49 2.25 4.90
N LEU A 11 30.62 3.25 5.10
CA LEU A 11 30.05 4.03 4.01
C LEU A 11 31.21 4.61 3.19
N ARG A 12 31.22 4.33 1.88
CA ARG A 12 32.19 4.92 0.97
C ARG A 12 32.02 6.45 1.01
N PRO A 13 33.09 7.24 1.21
CA PRO A 13 33.03 8.71 1.30
C PRO A 13 32.49 9.43 0.05
N GLU A 14 32.26 8.72 -1.06
CA GLU A 14 31.83 9.31 -2.34
C GLU A 14 30.32 9.52 -2.50
N GLN A 15 29.48 9.13 -1.53
CA GLN A 15 28.10 9.63 -1.44
C GLN A 15 28.05 11.03 -0.79
N ALA A 16 28.93 11.90 -1.28
CA ALA A 16 29.04 13.29 -0.88
C ALA A 16 27.71 14.01 -1.17
N ARG A 17 26.96 14.26 -0.09
CA ARG A 17 26.13 15.45 0.17
C ARG A 17 25.77 16.26 -1.09
N LEU A 18 24.61 15.97 -1.67
CA LEU A 18 23.83 17.06 -2.24
C LEU A 18 23.43 17.97 -1.08
N THR A 19 24.21 19.03 -0.88
CA THR A 19 24.03 20.15 0.05
C THR A 19 22.90 21.08 -0.37
N VAL A 20 21.92 20.62 -1.16
CA VAL A 20 20.67 21.35 -1.32
C VAL A 20 19.78 20.88 -0.18
N GLY A 21 19.90 21.54 0.97
CA GLY A 21 19.02 21.27 2.11
C GLY A 21 17.56 21.32 1.64
N PRO A 22 16.67 20.48 2.20
CA PRO A 22 15.28 20.34 1.72
C PRO A 22 14.53 21.68 1.60
N GLY A 23 14.88 22.68 2.43
CA GLY A 23 14.32 24.03 2.33
C GLY A 23 14.66 24.75 1.01
N ASN A 24 15.85 24.56 0.44
CA ASN A 24 16.22 25.18 -0.83
C ASN A 24 15.47 24.52 -2.00
N THR A 25 15.30 23.19 -1.97
CA THR A 25 14.51 22.47 -2.96
C THR A 25 13.04 22.90 -2.95
N LEU A 26 12.45 22.99 -1.75
CA LEU A 26 11.04 23.40 -1.61
C LEU A 26 10.79 24.81 -2.14
N ASN A 27 11.63 25.78 -1.78
CA ASN A 27 11.48 27.15 -2.26
C ASN A 27 11.57 27.23 -3.78
N LYS A 28 12.53 26.54 -4.41
CA LYS A 28 12.63 26.48 -5.88
C LYS A 28 11.36 25.92 -6.52
N VAL A 29 10.81 24.85 -5.97
CA VAL A 29 9.56 24.25 -6.46
C VAL A 29 8.38 25.23 -6.32
N LEU A 30 8.26 25.91 -5.18
CA LEU A 30 7.21 26.91 -4.98
C LEU A 30 7.36 28.09 -5.95
N ASP A 31 8.58 28.55 -6.21
CA ASP A 31 8.87 29.59 -7.19
C ASP A 31 8.49 29.16 -8.61
N GLU A 32 8.79 27.92 -9.01
CA GLU A 32 8.38 27.37 -10.33
C GLU A 32 6.86 27.32 -10.47
N LEU A 33 6.15 26.90 -9.41
CA LEU A 33 4.68 26.87 -9.42
C LEU A 33 4.07 28.28 -9.47
N ALA A 34 4.70 29.25 -8.81
CA ALA A 34 4.25 30.65 -8.77
C ALA A 34 4.42 31.38 -10.11
N ARG A 35 5.36 30.95 -10.96
CA ARG A 35 5.61 31.56 -12.28
C ARG A 35 4.50 31.31 -13.29
N ASP A 36 3.81 30.18 -13.18
CA ASP A 36 2.74 29.78 -14.11
C ASP A 36 1.55 29.13 -13.37
N PRO A 37 0.83 29.91 -12.56
CA PRO A 37 -0.28 29.40 -11.76
C PRO A 37 -1.48 28.96 -12.60
N GLU A 38 -1.62 29.48 -13.83
CA GLU A 38 -2.67 29.07 -14.75
C GLU A 38 -2.45 27.62 -15.20
N LYS A 39 -1.21 27.26 -15.57
CA LYS A 39 -0.84 25.89 -15.94
C LYS A 39 -1.10 24.87 -14.83
N TYR A 40 -0.72 25.18 -13.59
CA TYR A 40 -0.78 24.21 -12.50
C TYR A 40 -2.11 24.20 -11.74
N PHE A 41 -2.76 25.35 -11.61
CA PHE A 41 -3.91 25.53 -10.72
C PHE A 41 -5.14 26.14 -11.40
N GLN A 42 -5.05 26.51 -12.69
CA GLN A 42 -6.11 27.18 -13.44
C GLN A 42 -6.52 28.53 -12.82
N PHE A 43 -5.57 29.21 -12.16
CA PHE A 43 -5.76 30.54 -11.59
C PHE A 43 -5.21 31.61 -12.54
N ALA A 44 -6.06 32.57 -12.95
CA ALA A 44 -5.72 33.65 -13.87
C ALA A 44 -4.93 34.81 -13.23
N GLY A 45 -4.07 34.52 -12.25
CA GLY A 45 -3.34 35.54 -11.50
C GLY A 45 -2.41 34.95 -10.44
N PRO A 46 -1.72 35.82 -9.68
CA PRO A 46 -0.71 35.40 -8.71
C PRO A 46 -1.32 34.53 -7.61
N VAL A 47 -0.50 33.64 -7.06
CA VAL A 47 -0.91 32.70 -6.01
C VAL A 47 -0.11 32.88 -4.73
N GLU A 48 -0.76 32.61 -3.61
CA GLU A 48 -0.15 32.56 -2.29
C GLU A 48 -0.05 31.10 -1.82
N PHE A 49 1.13 30.68 -1.33
CA PHE A 49 1.36 29.37 -0.75
C PHE A 49 1.41 29.45 0.77
N ILE A 50 0.44 28.85 1.46
CA ILE A 50 0.35 28.84 2.92
C ILE A 50 0.71 27.43 3.42
N PRO A 51 1.83 27.27 4.16
CA PRO A 51 2.21 25.96 4.69
C PRO A 51 1.21 25.53 5.77
N LEU A 52 0.66 24.32 5.63
CA LEU A 52 -0.29 23.75 6.58
C LEU A 52 0.33 22.66 7.45
N ARG A 53 1.20 21.83 6.86
CA ARG A 53 1.79 20.68 7.57
C ARG A 53 3.09 20.22 6.89
N HIS A 54 4.03 19.73 7.69
CA HIS A 54 5.22 19.03 7.22
C HIS A 54 5.33 17.67 7.91
N LEU A 55 5.66 16.63 7.15
CA LEU A 55 5.92 15.29 7.61
C LEU A 55 7.20 14.75 6.98
N THR A 56 8.20 14.46 7.81
CA THR A 56 9.40 13.75 7.40
C THR A 56 9.18 12.25 7.56
N LYS A 57 9.20 11.51 6.45
CA LYS A 57 9.23 10.05 6.42
C LYS A 57 10.63 9.59 6.02
N ARG A 58 10.86 8.28 6.14
CA ARG A 58 12.11 7.68 5.70
C ARG A 58 12.32 7.85 4.19
N LEU A 59 11.28 7.58 3.40
CA LEU A 59 11.36 7.52 1.94
C LEU A 59 10.89 8.82 1.25
N SER A 60 10.46 9.80 2.03
CA SER A 60 9.98 11.07 1.48
C SER A 60 9.89 12.15 2.54
N GLU A 61 9.85 13.40 2.09
CA GLU A 61 9.33 14.53 2.85
C GLU A 61 8.03 14.97 2.20
N ILE A 62 7.00 15.16 3.01
CA ILE A 62 5.67 15.50 2.53
C ILE A 62 5.27 16.82 3.16
N TRP A 63 4.99 17.79 2.31
CA TRP A 63 4.48 19.10 2.69
C TRP A 63 3.04 19.24 2.22
N ARG A 64 2.19 19.82 3.07
CA ARG A 64 0.81 20.18 2.72
C ARG A 64 0.74 21.70 2.67
N TYR A 65 0.23 22.24 1.57
CA TYR A 65 0.04 23.67 1.37
C TYR A 65 -1.40 23.97 0.98
N ALA A 66 -1.92 25.11 1.42
CA ALA A 66 -3.03 25.76 0.74
C ALA A 66 -2.46 26.71 -0.31
N VAL A 67 -2.98 26.62 -1.54
CA VAL A 67 -2.68 27.53 -2.64
C VAL A 67 -3.91 28.41 -2.84
N ARG A 68 -3.77 29.72 -2.63
CA ARG A 68 -4.85 30.70 -2.82
C ARG A 68 -4.58 31.52 -4.07
N GLY A 69 -5.55 31.58 -4.97
CA GLY A 69 -5.54 32.46 -6.13
C GLY A 69 -6.77 33.39 -6.14
N PRO A 70 -6.89 34.28 -7.13
CA PRO A 70 -7.99 35.24 -7.21
C PRO A 70 -9.38 34.59 -7.24
N ASN A 71 -9.48 33.38 -7.82
CA ASN A 71 -10.76 32.71 -8.08
C ASN A 71 -11.00 31.48 -7.19
N GLY A 72 -10.18 31.24 -6.17
CA GLY A 72 -10.39 30.11 -5.27
C GLY A 72 -9.15 29.67 -4.49
N ALA A 73 -9.29 28.54 -3.83
CA ALA A 73 -8.21 27.90 -3.10
C ALA A 73 -8.25 26.40 -3.33
N ILE A 74 -7.07 25.78 -3.39
CA ILE A 74 -6.91 24.35 -3.40
C ILE A 74 -5.86 23.96 -2.36
N ASN A 75 -5.92 22.74 -1.87
CA ASN A 75 -4.84 22.19 -1.06
C ASN A 75 -4.03 21.22 -1.92
N ILE A 76 -2.71 21.22 -1.71
CA ILE A 76 -1.78 20.35 -2.45
C ILE A 76 -0.87 19.61 -1.48
N TYR A 77 -0.37 18.46 -1.92
CA TYR A 77 0.74 17.75 -1.31
C TYR A 77 1.97 17.84 -2.21
N ILE A 78 3.10 18.24 -1.62
CA ILE A 78 4.41 18.25 -2.26
C ILE A 78 5.23 17.11 -1.63
N LYS A 79 5.49 16.06 -2.40
CA LYS A 79 6.24 14.87 -1.97
C LYS A 79 7.65 14.95 -2.58
N ILE A 80 8.63 15.22 -1.73
CA ILE A 80 10.06 15.17 -2.08
C ILE A 80 10.54 13.74 -1.83
N HIS A 81 10.87 13.02 -2.90
CA HIS A 81 11.29 11.63 -2.83
C HIS A 81 12.73 11.51 -2.37
N LYS A 82 12.99 10.56 -1.48
CA LYS A 82 14.34 10.19 -1.06
C LYS A 82 14.37 8.72 -0.77
N ASN A 83 15.40 8.00 -1.20
CA ASN A 83 15.55 6.61 -0.81
C ASN A 83 17.02 6.35 -0.52
N PRO A 84 17.42 6.19 0.75
CA PRO A 84 18.83 5.97 1.07
C PRO A 84 19.35 4.63 0.54
N ASP A 85 18.44 3.72 0.20
CA ASP A 85 18.78 2.38 -0.28
C ASP A 85 18.92 2.33 -1.81
N HIS A 86 18.69 3.44 -2.53
CA HIS A 86 18.74 3.50 -3.99
C HIS A 86 19.57 4.69 -4.47
N SER A 87 20.08 4.59 -5.69
CA SER A 87 20.70 5.72 -6.38
C SER A 87 19.69 6.82 -6.69
N LEU A 88 20.17 8.05 -6.86
CA LEU A 88 19.32 9.18 -7.24
C LEU A 88 18.59 8.95 -8.57
N ASN A 89 19.22 8.25 -9.52
CA ASN A 89 18.62 7.94 -10.81
C ASN A 89 17.46 6.95 -10.65
N GLU A 90 17.61 5.91 -9.83
CA GLU A 90 16.50 4.99 -9.53
C GLU A 90 15.35 5.71 -8.84
N VAL A 91 15.63 6.58 -7.86
CA VAL A 91 14.58 7.41 -7.22
C VAL A 91 13.88 8.29 -8.24
N ARG A 92 14.62 8.89 -9.18
CA ARG A 92 14.05 9.69 -10.27
C ARG A 92 13.12 8.87 -11.14
N GLU A 93 13.55 7.69 -11.58
CA GLU A 93 12.72 6.83 -12.41
C GLU A 93 11.46 6.35 -11.68
N PHE A 94 11.56 5.92 -10.42
CA PHE A 94 10.38 5.55 -9.63
C PHE A 94 9.39 6.71 -9.48
N SER A 95 9.89 7.91 -9.19
CA SER A 95 9.04 9.11 -9.02
C SER A 95 8.38 9.53 -10.33
N LYS A 96 9.10 9.39 -11.44
CA LYS A 96 8.58 9.65 -12.79
C LYS A 96 7.49 8.65 -13.16
N THR A 97 7.75 7.35 -12.99
CA THR A 97 6.76 6.29 -13.23
C THR A 97 5.51 6.50 -12.38
N GLU A 98 5.65 6.82 -11.09
CA GLU A 98 4.50 7.14 -10.22
C GLU A 98 3.66 8.29 -10.78
N TYR A 99 4.30 9.38 -11.22
CA TYR A 99 3.59 10.52 -11.81
C TYR A 99 2.88 10.18 -13.13
N GLU A 100 3.55 9.49 -14.04
CA GLU A 100 2.98 9.10 -15.34
C GLU A 100 1.80 8.14 -15.17
N VAL A 101 1.92 7.17 -14.25
CA VAL A 101 0.83 6.25 -13.89
C VAL A 101 -0.35 7.03 -13.32
N LEU A 102 -0.12 7.95 -12.38
CA LEU A 102 -1.17 8.78 -11.81
C LEU A 102 -1.87 9.64 -12.88
N GLN A 103 -1.14 10.21 -13.84
CA GLN A 103 -1.74 11.01 -14.90
C GLN A 103 -2.69 10.18 -15.76
N ASN A 104 -2.22 9.01 -16.20
CA ASN A 104 -3.01 8.08 -17.01
C ASN A 104 -4.24 7.58 -16.25
N LEU A 105 -4.05 7.13 -15.01
CA LEU A 105 -5.15 6.64 -14.17
C LEU A 105 -6.16 7.73 -13.85
N HIS A 106 -5.73 8.95 -13.56
CA HIS A 106 -6.65 10.04 -13.24
C HIS A 106 -7.65 10.28 -14.36
N GLN A 107 -7.19 10.32 -15.62
CA GLN A 107 -8.07 10.44 -16.79
C GLN A 107 -9.03 9.26 -16.93
N LYS A 108 -8.51 8.04 -16.78
CA LYS A 108 -9.32 6.81 -16.87
C LYS A 108 -10.35 6.67 -15.76
N PHE A 109 -10.11 7.30 -14.60
CA PHE A 109 -11.02 7.24 -13.45
C PHE A 109 -12.11 8.32 -13.45
N ILE A 110 -12.06 9.32 -14.36
CA ILE A 110 -13.10 10.37 -14.47
C ILE A 110 -14.54 9.80 -14.57
N PRO A 111 -14.82 8.74 -15.35
CA PRO A 111 -16.17 8.20 -15.47
C PRO A 111 -16.69 7.50 -14.20
N PHE A 112 -15.80 7.10 -13.28
CA PHE A 112 -16.17 6.30 -12.11
C PHE A 112 -16.52 7.19 -10.92
N LYS A 113 -17.82 7.42 -10.68
CA LYS A 113 -18.30 8.31 -9.60
C LYS A 113 -17.87 7.89 -8.19
N GLN A 114 -17.77 6.58 -7.94
CA GLN A 114 -17.45 6.01 -6.62
C GLN A 114 -15.95 5.81 -6.40
N TYR A 115 -15.15 5.95 -7.46
CA TYR A 115 -13.73 5.61 -7.44
C TYR A 115 -12.89 6.82 -7.81
N GLY A 116 -11.59 6.75 -7.56
CA GLY A 116 -10.69 7.83 -7.90
C GLY A 116 -9.24 7.47 -7.64
N VAL A 117 -8.37 8.20 -8.29
CA VAL A 117 -6.96 8.32 -7.91
C VAL A 117 -6.66 9.79 -7.67
N VAL A 118 -5.67 10.06 -6.83
CA VAL A 118 -5.23 11.43 -6.59
C VAL A 118 -4.87 12.12 -7.91
N LYS A 119 -5.26 13.39 -8.07
CA LYS A 119 -4.93 14.17 -9.27
C LYS A 119 -3.47 14.62 -9.19
N PRO A 120 -2.61 14.19 -10.13
CA PRO A 120 -1.27 14.74 -10.24
C PRO A 120 -1.32 16.16 -10.79
N ILE A 121 -0.52 17.06 -10.22
CA ILE A 121 -0.40 18.46 -10.65
C ILE A 121 0.91 18.65 -11.44
N ALA A 122 2.03 18.27 -10.84
CA ALA A 122 3.35 18.49 -11.44
C ALA A 122 4.36 17.43 -11.00
N PHE A 123 5.41 17.26 -11.80
CA PHE A 123 6.60 16.49 -11.46
C PHE A 123 7.85 17.27 -11.87
N PHE A 124 8.77 17.44 -10.92
CA PHE A 124 10.05 18.14 -11.11
C PHE A 124 11.20 17.14 -10.93
N PRO A 125 11.68 16.49 -12.01
CA PRO A 125 12.68 15.42 -11.94
C PRO A 125 14.05 15.87 -11.39
N GLU A 126 14.40 17.13 -11.57
CA GLU A 126 15.61 17.77 -11.04
C GLU A 126 15.58 17.90 -9.51
N TYR A 127 14.38 17.98 -8.94
CA TYR A 127 14.14 18.11 -7.50
C TYR A 127 13.64 16.81 -6.86
N LEU A 128 13.35 15.77 -7.66
CA LEU A 128 12.69 14.54 -7.23
C LEU A 128 11.37 14.83 -6.50
N VAL A 129 10.56 15.74 -7.06
CA VAL A 129 9.31 16.20 -6.43
C VAL A 129 8.10 15.84 -7.27
N THR A 130 7.13 15.18 -6.66
CA THR A 130 5.78 14.99 -7.20
C THR A 130 4.80 15.84 -6.42
N ILE A 131 3.88 16.49 -7.14
CA ILE A 131 2.83 17.32 -6.55
C ILE A 131 1.47 16.78 -6.94
N THR A 132 0.59 16.69 -5.95
CA THR A 132 -0.77 16.21 -6.14
C THR A 132 -1.79 17.13 -5.47
N GLU A 133 -3.02 17.13 -5.97
CA GLU A 133 -4.15 17.77 -5.30
C GLU A 133 -4.50 16.98 -4.03
N GLU A 134 -4.85 17.68 -2.94
CA GLU A 134 -5.39 17.02 -1.76
C GLU A 134 -6.76 16.41 -2.04
N VAL A 135 -6.95 15.19 -1.56
CA VAL A 135 -8.23 14.49 -1.63
C VAL A 135 -8.98 14.69 -0.33
N GLU A 136 -10.22 15.14 -0.45
CA GLU A 136 -11.15 15.21 0.68
C GLU A 136 -11.48 13.82 1.22
N GLY A 137 -11.49 13.69 2.55
CA GLY A 137 -11.87 12.48 3.26
C GLY A 137 -10.84 12.12 4.33
N ASP A 138 -11.05 10.97 4.96
CA ASP A 138 -10.11 10.43 5.94
C ASP A 138 -9.49 9.16 5.40
N ASN A 139 -8.26 8.90 5.83
CA ASN A 139 -7.58 7.64 5.56
C ASN A 139 -8.42 6.46 6.08
N LEU A 140 -8.62 5.42 5.27
CA LEU A 140 -9.42 4.25 5.63
C LEU A 140 -8.90 3.55 6.90
N PHE A 141 -7.59 3.63 7.15
CA PHE A 141 -7.02 3.11 8.39
C PHE A 141 -7.48 3.85 9.65
N VAL A 142 -7.82 5.15 9.56
CA VAL A 142 -8.42 5.91 10.67
C VAL A 142 -9.80 5.34 11.00
N TYR A 143 -10.61 5.04 9.98
CA TYR A 143 -11.91 4.38 10.17
C TYR A 143 -11.77 2.96 10.72
N LEU A 144 -10.79 2.18 10.25
CA LEU A 144 -10.50 0.85 10.79
C LEU A 144 -10.19 0.92 12.29
N LYS A 145 -9.29 1.81 12.71
CA LYS A 145 -8.96 2.00 14.13
C LYS A 145 -10.17 2.41 14.97
N LYS A 146 -11.02 3.28 14.42
CA LYS A 146 -12.16 3.85 15.14
C LYS A 146 -13.38 2.95 15.18
N TYR A 147 -13.61 2.09 14.18
CA TYR A 147 -14.90 1.40 14.00
C TYR A 147 -14.80 -0.14 13.98
N ALA A 148 -13.61 -0.71 13.76
CA ALA A 148 -13.45 -2.17 13.73
C ALA A 148 -13.35 -2.82 15.12
N HIS A 149 -13.09 -2.04 16.18
CA HIS A 149 -12.96 -2.55 17.54
C HIS A 149 -14.32 -2.98 18.14
N PHE A 150 -14.34 -3.83 19.17
CA PHE A 150 -15.57 -4.44 19.70
C PHE A 150 -16.59 -3.44 20.28
N LEU A 151 -16.13 -2.28 20.77
CA LEU A 151 -17.00 -1.19 21.25
C LEU A 151 -17.53 -0.28 20.12
N GLY A 152 -17.10 -0.49 18.87
CA GLY A 152 -17.56 0.31 17.73
C GLY A 152 -19.05 0.06 17.46
N ARG A 153 -19.82 1.12 17.19
CA ARG A 153 -21.28 1.03 16.97
C ARG A 153 -21.59 0.26 15.68
N ARG A 154 -22.72 -0.45 15.64
CA ARG A 154 -23.15 -1.24 14.47
C ARG A 154 -23.20 -0.41 13.18
N GLU A 155 -23.74 0.80 13.23
CA GLU A 155 -23.85 1.68 12.06
C GLU A 155 -22.48 2.15 11.55
N GLN A 156 -21.55 2.45 12.46
CA GLN A 156 -20.17 2.81 12.10
C GLN A 156 -19.43 1.63 11.48
N PHE A 157 -19.68 0.43 11.98
CA PHE A 157 -19.12 -0.79 11.40
C PHE A 157 -19.72 -1.08 10.01
N LYS A 158 -21.02 -0.86 9.79
CA LYS A 158 -21.63 -0.93 8.44
C LYS A 158 -20.97 0.04 7.47
N LEU A 159 -20.71 1.28 7.89
CA LEU A 159 -19.98 2.25 7.06
C LEU A 159 -18.59 1.75 6.69
N LEU A 160 -17.87 1.17 7.65
CA LEU A 160 -16.55 0.58 7.40
C LEU A 160 -16.61 -0.61 6.41
N LYS A 161 -17.62 -1.48 6.53
CA LYS A 161 -17.86 -2.55 5.54
C LYS A 161 -18.12 -1.99 4.15
N HIS A 162 -18.92 -0.92 4.06
CA HIS A 162 -19.16 -0.24 2.80
C HIS A 162 -17.85 0.30 2.19
N TYR A 163 -16.96 0.90 2.99
CA TYR A 163 -15.64 1.32 2.50
C TYR A 163 -14.76 0.18 2.02
N CYS A 164 -14.76 -0.97 2.70
CA CYS A 164 -14.07 -2.17 2.23
C CYS A 164 -14.68 -2.67 0.90
N TYR A 165 -16.00 -2.69 0.78
CA TYR A 165 -16.70 -3.07 -0.46
C TYR A 165 -16.30 -2.17 -1.63
N ILE A 166 -16.41 -0.85 -1.50
CA ILE A 166 -16.05 0.06 -2.60
C ILE A 166 -14.54 0.08 -2.87
N SER A 167 -13.69 -0.30 -1.90
CA SER A 167 -12.25 -0.51 -2.15
C SER A 167 -12.01 -1.74 -3.02
N GLY A 168 -12.78 -2.81 -2.85
CA GLY A 168 -12.75 -3.98 -3.73
C GLY A 168 -13.21 -3.63 -5.14
N GLY A 169 -14.30 -2.87 -5.25
CA GLY A 169 -14.80 -2.35 -6.52
C GLY A 169 -13.81 -1.41 -7.22
N TRP A 170 -13.11 -0.57 -6.45
CA TRP A 170 -12.02 0.25 -6.96
C TRP A 170 -10.90 -0.61 -7.56
N LEU A 171 -10.47 -1.67 -6.87
CA LEU A 171 -9.40 -2.55 -7.35
C LEU A 171 -9.81 -3.24 -8.65
N ARG A 172 -11.03 -3.76 -8.74
CA ARG A 172 -11.58 -4.31 -10.00
C ARG A 172 -11.53 -3.27 -11.12
N ALA A 173 -11.97 -2.05 -10.86
CA ALA A 173 -11.97 -0.98 -11.86
C ALA A 173 -10.53 -0.63 -12.30
N PHE A 174 -9.58 -0.56 -11.35
CA PHE A 174 -8.17 -0.34 -11.61
C PHE A 174 -7.58 -1.41 -12.52
N GLU A 175 -7.80 -2.68 -12.21
CA GLU A 175 -7.32 -3.81 -13.01
C GLU A 175 -7.93 -3.83 -14.41
N LYS A 176 -9.21 -3.47 -14.54
CA LYS A 176 -9.91 -3.37 -15.82
C LYS A 176 -9.31 -2.28 -16.71
N VAL A 177 -9.00 -1.10 -16.16
CA VAL A 177 -8.45 0.02 -16.96
C VAL A 177 -6.94 -0.11 -17.23
N THR A 178 -6.27 -1.02 -16.54
CA THR A 178 -4.84 -1.37 -16.72
C THR A 178 -4.64 -2.78 -17.29
N LEU A 179 -5.72 -3.38 -17.78
CA LEU A 179 -5.71 -4.72 -18.32
C LEU A 179 -4.78 -4.82 -19.52
N THR A 180 -3.93 -5.84 -19.53
CA THR A 180 -3.11 -6.16 -20.70
C THR A 180 -3.80 -7.25 -21.51
N ASN A 181 -3.51 -7.34 -22.82
CA ASN A 181 -3.98 -8.46 -23.65
C ASN A 181 -3.25 -9.78 -23.34
N GLN A 182 -2.41 -9.81 -22.30
CA GLN A 182 -1.61 -10.96 -21.95
C GLN A 182 -2.27 -11.74 -20.82
N ARG A 183 -2.31 -13.05 -20.99
CA ARG A 183 -2.47 -14.00 -19.90
C ARG A 183 -1.13 -14.68 -19.70
N ARG A 184 -0.73 -14.85 -18.46
CA ARG A 184 0.54 -15.49 -18.13
C ARG A 184 0.31 -16.55 -17.07
N ARG A 185 1.07 -17.64 -17.18
CA ARG A 185 1.22 -18.59 -16.09
C ARG A 185 1.91 -17.90 -14.92
N LEU A 186 1.66 -18.40 -13.72
CA LEU A 186 2.39 -17.95 -12.53
C LEU A 186 3.90 -18.15 -12.75
N ASP A 187 4.70 -17.16 -12.38
CA ASP A 187 6.15 -17.31 -12.28
C ASP A 187 6.47 -18.19 -11.07
N GLN A 188 6.38 -19.50 -11.26
CA GLN A 188 6.53 -20.49 -10.20
C GLN A 188 7.89 -20.35 -9.50
N LEU A 189 8.97 -20.16 -10.28
CA LEU A 189 10.31 -20.04 -9.76
C LEU A 189 10.48 -18.73 -8.97
N GLY A 190 10.01 -17.61 -9.52
CA GLY A 190 10.06 -16.32 -8.83
C GLY A 190 9.30 -16.32 -7.50
N LEU A 191 8.09 -16.89 -7.49
CA LEU A 191 7.26 -17.00 -6.28
C LEU A 191 7.88 -17.93 -5.22
N LEU A 192 8.45 -19.07 -5.64
CA LEU A 192 9.15 -19.98 -4.73
C LEU A 192 10.40 -19.34 -4.14
N ASP A 193 11.18 -18.63 -4.96
CA ASP A 193 12.37 -17.93 -4.51
C ASP A 193 12.03 -16.79 -3.54
N GLU A 194 10.98 -16.03 -3.82
CA GLU A 194 10.47 -15.00 -2.92
C GLU A 194 10.00 -15.58 -1.59
N ALA A 195 9.16 -16.62 -1.62
CA ALA A 195 8.70 -17.31 -0.42
C ALA A 195 9.88 -17.84 0.40
N LYS A 196 10.88 -18.45 -0.25
CA LYS A 196 12.08 -18.97 0.41
C LYS A 196 12.89 -17.84 1.06
N ARG A 197 13.07 -16.70 0.38
CA ARG A 197 13.76 -15.53 0.95
C ARG A 197 13.02 -15.00 2.17
N ASN A 198 11.70 -14.87 2.11
CA ASN A 198 10.89 -14.34 3.21
C ASN A 198 10.85 -15.31 4.39
N LEU A 199 10.69 -16.61 4.16
CA LEU A 199 10.77 -17.63 5.21
C LEU A 199 12.15 -17.68 5.88
N ARG A 200 13.26 -17.43 5.17
CA ARG A 200 14.58 -17.30 5.83
C ARG A 200 14.64 -16.13 6.81
N ARG A 201 13.88 -15.05 6.58
CA ARG A 201 13.80 -13.93 7.54
C ARG A 201 13.09 -14.34 8.83
N TRP A 202 12.25 -15.39 8.79
CA TRP A 202 11.57 -15.90 9.99
C TRP A 202 12.54 -16.43 11.05
N ASP A 203 13.73 -16.87 10.64
CA ASP A 203 14.76 -17.35 11.57
C ASP A 203 15.19 -16.24 12.54
N ARG A 204 15.09 -14.97 12.14
CA ARG A 204 15.43 -13.81 12.97
C ARG A 204 14.34 -13.43 13.98
N ILE A 205 13.11 -13.86 13.76
CA ILE A 205 11.97 -13.56 14.64
C ILE A 205 11.56 -14.77 15.49
N GLY A 206 12.15 -15.94 15.27
CA GLY A 206 11.98 -17.11 16.14
C GLY A 206 10.67 -17.88 15.90
N ILE A 207 10.17 -17.91 14.66
CA ILE A 207 9.05 -18.81 14.30
C ILE A 207 9.52 -20.26 14.33
N ASP A 208 8.65 -21.15 14.82
CA ASP A 208 8.85 -22.61 14.85
C ASP A 208 9.24 -23.17 13.47
N GLN A 209 10.31 -23.97 13.43
CA GLN A 209 10.82 -24.54 12.17
C GLN A 209 9.85 -25.54 11.55
N ASN A 210 9.06 -26.27 12.35
CA ASN A 210 8.03 -27.18 11.82
C ASN A 210 6.89 -26.41 11.15
N LEU A 211 6.48 -25.27 11.72
CA LEU A 211 5.53 -24.38 11.06
C LEU A 211 6.10 -23.80 9.77
N LYS A 212 7.35 -23.31 9.77
CA LYS A 212 8.02 -22.81 8.57
C LYS A 212 8.06 -23.87 7.45
N ALA A 213 8.40 -25.11 7.79
CA ALA A 213 8.41 -26.23 6.86
C ALA A 213 7.00 -26.54 6.31
N ARG A 214 5.95 -26.50 7.15
CA ARG A 214 4.56 -26.68 6.72
C ARG A 214 4.09 -25.58 5.77
N VAL A 215 4.38 -24.31 6.09
CA VAL A 215 4.03 -23.17 5.23
C VAL A 215 4.76 -23.28 3.89
N TRP A 216 6.05 -23.66 3.89
CA TRP A 216 6.79 -23.93 2.67
C TRP A 216 6.16 -25.04 1.83
N ALA A 217 5.85 -26.19 2.45
CA ALA A 217 5.21 -27.32 1.77
C ALA A 217 3.85 -26.94 1.17
N PHE A 218 3.04 -26.17 1.92
CA PHE A 218 1.78 -25.63 1.42
C PHE A 218 2.00 -24.76 0.18
N ILE A 219 2.87 -23.73 0.26
CA ILE A 219 3.17 -22.82 -0.86
C ILE A 219 3.63 -23.61 -2.08
N HIS A 220 4.57 -24.54 -1.90
CA HIS A 220 5.08 -25.40 -2.96
C HIS A 220 3.97 -26.20 -3.64
N GLN A 221 3.15 -26.90 -2.84
CA GLN A 221 2.04 -27.70 -3.35
C GLN A 221 1.00 -26.84 -4.10
N GLN A 222 0.68 -25.65 -3.60
CA GLN A 222 -0.26 -24.74 -4.28
C GLN A 222 0.33 -24.24 -5.62
N ILE A 223 1.62 -23.90 -5.65
CA ILE A 223 2.29 -23.46 -6.88
C ILE A 223 2.38 -24.61 -7.90
N GLU A 224 2.69 -25.84 -7.50
CA GLU A 224 2.67 -26.99 -8.40
C GLU A 224 1.27 -27.24 -8.96
N LYS A 225 0.24 -27.10 -8.13
CA LYS A 225 -1.15 -27.38 -8.51
C LYS A 225 -1.75 -26.30 -9.41
N TYR A 226 -1.48 -25.03 -9.13
CA TYR A 226 -2.12 -23.89 -9.80
C TYR A 226 -1.18 -23.10 -10.71
N GLY A 227 0.11 -23.44 -10.72
CA GLY A 227 1.13 -22.71 -11.47
C GLY A 227 1.01 -22.83 -12.99
N ALA A 228 0.26 -23.81 -13.48
CA ALA A 228 -0.07 -23.94 -14.89
C ALA A 228 -1.29 -23.10 -15.32
N GLU A 229 -2.05 -22.55 -14.37
CA GLU A 229 -3.21 -21.71 -14.68
C GLU A 229 -2.76 -20.40 -15.34
N GLU A 230 -3.44 -20.03 -16.42
CA GLU A 230 -3.20 -18.76 -17.10
C GLU A 230 -4.06 -17.67 -16.49
N LEU A 231 -3.39 -16.79 -15.74
CA LEU A 231 -4.03 -15.67 -15.08
C LEU A 231 -3.98 -14.43 -15.97
N GLN A 232 -5.02 -13.63 -15.82
CA GLN A 232 -5.09 -12.31 -16.42
C GLN A 232 -4.00 -11.42 -15.81
N ILE A 233 -3.31 -10.65 -16.66
CA ILE A 233 -2.32 -9.66 -16.22
C ILE A 233 -2.92 -8.26 -16.34
N SER A 234 -2.83 -7.51 -15.26
CA SER A 234 -3.28 -6.12 -15.14
C SER A 234 -2.22 -5.30 -14.42
N GLY A 235 -2.47 -3.99 -14.30
CA GLY A 235 -1.73 -3.16 -13.36
C GLY A 235 -1.85 -3.72 -11.95
N GLN A 236 -0.74 -3.64 -11.24
CA GLN A 236 -0.57 -3.94 -9.82
C GLN A 236 -0.09 -2.66 -9.17
N HIS A 237 -0.82 -2.18 -8.17
CA HIS A 237 -0.44 -1.03 -7.36
C HIS A 237 0.80 -1.33 -6.50
N GLY A 238 0.92 -2.57 -6.00
CA GLY A 238 2.08 -3.05 -5.24
C GLY A 238 2.11 -2.62 -3.77
N ASP A 239 1.25 -1.67 -3.39
CA ASP A 239 1.03 -1.27 -1.99
C ASP A 239 -0.44 -0.92 -1.73
N PHE A 240 -1.35 -1.71 -2.30
CA PHE A 240 -2.78 -1.54 -2.06
C PHE A 240 -3.16 -2.00 -0.66
N ILE A 241 -3.06 -1.09 0.30
CA ILE A 241 -3.40 -1.29 1.71
C ILE A 241 -4.30 -0.15 2.19
N PRO A 242 -5.07 -0.34 3.29
CA PRO A 242 -5.95 0.72 3.81
C PRO A 242 -5.27 2.07 4.10
N PHE A 243 -3.94 2.08 4.30
CA PHE A 243 -3.16 3.30 4.51
C PHE A 243 -3.04 4.17 3.25
N ASN A 244 -3.28 3.62 2.07
CA ASN A 244 -3.21 4.32 0.79
C ASN A 244 -4.61 4.58 0.21
N VAL A 245 -5.67 4.41 1.02
CA VAL A 245 -7.06 4.67 0.63
C VAL A 245 -7.63 5.82 1.43
N ILE A 246 -8.09 6.87 0.76
CA ILE A 246 -8.91 7.93 1.35
C ILE A 246 -10.38 7.59 1.11
N ALA A 247 -11.16 7.60 2.18
CA ALA A 247 -12.58 7.31 2.15
C ALA A 247 -13.39 8.57 2.53
N LYS A 248 -14.43 8.82 1.74
CA LYS A 248 -15.48 9.79 2.03
C LYS A 248 -16.85 9.19 1.68
N PRO A 249 -17.99 9.83 2.00
CA PRO A 249 -19.30 9.25 1.73
C PRO A 249 -19.42 8.76 0.27
N ASN A 250 -19.68 7.46 0.10
CA ASN A 250 -19.86 6.77 -1.19
C ASN A 250 -18.68 6.87 -2.19
N ARG A 251 -17.47 7.20 -1.73
CA ARG A 251 -16.30 7.29 -2.62
C ARG A 251 -15.01 6.88 -1.91
N VAL A 252 -14.17 6.14 -2.63
CA VAL A 252 -12.77 5.92 -2.28
C VAL A 252 -11.85 6.54 -3.31
N THR A 253 -10.68 6.96 -2.85
CA THR A 253 -9.60 7.44 -3.72
C THR A 253 -8.30 6.85 -3.24
N VAL A 254 -7.55 6.27 -4.16
CA VAL A 254 -6.28 5.60 -3.87
C VAL A 254 -5.11 6.52 -4.15
N LEU A 255 -4.13 6.48 -3.26
CA LEU A 255 -2.93 7.30 -3.24
C LEU A 255 -1.69 6.45 -3.50
N ASP A 256 -0.56 7.10 -3.79
CA ASP A 256 0.80 6.54 -3.78
C ASP A 256 0.97 5.28 -4.66
N PHE A 257 1.53 5.42 -5.86
CA PHE A 257 1.82 4.31 -6.78
C PHE A 257 3.32 4.02 -6.93
N PRO A 258 4.13 3.97 -5.85
CA PRO A 258 5.58 3.89 -5.96
C PRO A 258 6.09 2.52 -6.45
N TYR A 259 5.23 1.49 -6.39
CA TYR A 259 5.54 0.11 -6.78
C TYR A 259 4.61 -0.39 -7.88
N PHE A 260 4.11 0.54 -8.72
CA PHE A 260 3.28 0.15 -9.84
C PHE A 260 4.06 -0.76 -10.78
N ASP A 261 3.47 -1.91 -11.11
CA ASP A 261 3.97 -2.86 -12.10
C ASP A 261 2.79 -3.56 -12.77
N HIS A 262 3.05 -4.55 -13.63
CA HIS A 262 2.02 -5.44 -14.15
C HIS A 262 2.19 -6.84 -13.56
N GLY A 263 1.12 -7.33 -12.95
CA GLY A 263 1.14 -8.58 -12.23
C GLY A 263 -0.20 -9.29 -12.27
N THR A 264 -0.33 -10.30 -11.41
CA THR A 264 -1.59 -11.02 -11.26
C THR A 264 -2.59 -10.20 -10.46
N VAL A 265 -3.85 -10.30 -10.84
CA VAL A 265 -5.00 -9.61 -10.21
C VAL A 265 -5.22 -9.90 -8.71
N TYR A 266 -4.56 -10.91 -8.13
CA TYR A 266 -4.77 -11.28 -6.72
C TYR A 266 -3.79 -10.65 -5.74
N HIS A 267 -2.68 -10.08 -6.23
CA HIS A 267 -1.60 -9.61 -5.36
C HIS A 267 -2.06 -8.47 -4.44
N ASP A 268 -2.68 -7.44 -5.01
CA ASP A 268 -3.14 -6.26 -4.27
C ASP A 268 -4.32 -6.59 -3.34
N LEU A 269 -5.26 -7.41 -3.80
CA LEU A 269 -6.37 -7.87 -2.96
C LEU A 269 -5.87 -8.65 -1.74
N ALA A 270 -4.89 -9.53 -1.94
CA ALA A 270 -4.27 -10.30 -0.87
C ALA A 270 -3.53 -9.41 0.12
N ARG A 271 -2.82 -8.38 -0.37
CA ARG A 271 -2.13 -7.40 0.47
C ARG A 271 -3.12 -6.62 1.35
N PHE A 272 -4.22 -6.14 0.79
CA PHE A 272 -5.26 -5.45 1.54
C PHE A 272 -5.88 -6.36 2.62
N CYS A 273 -6.25 -7.59 2.25
CA CYS A 273 -6.81 -8.57 3.18
C CYS A 273 -5.83 -8.93 4.30
N THR A 274 -4.54 -9.00 4.00
CA THR A 274 -3.48 -9.25 4.99
C THR A 274 -3.50 -8.19 6.10
N VAL A 275 -3.67 -6.91 5.75
CA VAL A 275 -3.79 -5.84 6.76
C VAL A 275 -5.02 -6.04 7.63
N LEU A 276 -6.19 -6.33 7.04
CA LEU A 276 -7.42 -6.56 7.79
C LEU A 276 -7.32 -7.77 8.75
N LEU A 277 -6.74 -8.87 8.27
CA LEU A 277 -6.56 -10.08 9.07
C LEU A 277 -5.56 -9.87 10.21
N THR A 278 -4.49 -9.12 9.97
CA THR A 278 -3.46 -8.84 10.97
C THR A 278 -3.89 -7.83 12.03
N MET A 279 -4.98 -7.07 11.82
CA MET A 279 -5.60 -6.29 12.91
C MET A 279 -6.07 -7.16 14.08
N SER A 280 -6.24 -8.47 13.87
CA SER A 280 -6.47 -9.47 14.93
C SER A 280 -5.40 -9.53 15.99
N LYS A 281 -4.21 -9.02 15.66
CA LYS A 281 -3.12 -8.75 16.59
C LYS A 281 -3.42 -7.55 17.48
N ASN A 282 -4.65 -7.15 17.59
CA ASN A 282 -5.07 -6.44 18.77
C ASN A 282 -6.37 -7.11 19.28
N PRO A 283 -6.42 -7.54 20.56
CA PRO A 283 -7.57 -8.25 21.12
C PRO A 283 -8.84 -7.37 21.13
N PHE A 284 -8.70 -6.05 20.97
CA PHE A 284 -9.83 -5.14 20.81
C PHE A 284 -10.58 -5.31 19.48
N TYR A 285 -10.06 -6.08 18.52
CA TYR A 285 -10.67 -6.32 17.20
C TYR A 285 -11.16 -7.78 17.07
N PRO A 286 -12.47 -8.04 17.21
CA PRO A 286 -13.03 -9.40 17.18
C PRO A 286 -12.79 -10.11 15.84
N PRO A 287 -12.45 -11.42 15.83
CA PRO A 287 -12.33 -12.25 14.62
C PRO A 287 -13.51 -12.09 13.64
N ALA A 288 -14.74 -12.14 14.13
CA ALA A 288 -15.95 -12.03 13.30
C ALA A 288 -16.01 -10.73 12.49
N ARG A 289 -15.69 -9.58 13.10
CA ARG A 289 -15.71 -8.28 12.40
C ARG A 289 -14.70 -8.24 11.26
N LYS A 290 -13.50 -8.80 11.44
CA LYS A 290 -12.48 -8.79 10.37
C LYS A 290 -12.86 -9.73 9.24
N LYS A 291 -13.44 -10.90 9.54
CA LYS A 291 -14.02 -11.78 8.52
C LYS A 291 -15.08 -11.06 7.71
N GLU A 292 -15.97 -10.30 8.36
CA GLU A 292 -16.94 -9.46 7.66
C GLU A 292 -16.29 -8.39 6.77
N LEU A 293 -15.20 -7.75 7.21
CA LEU A 293 -14.49 -6.75 6.40
C LEU A 293 -13.79 -7.38 5.19
N VAL A 294 -13.12 -8.51 5.38
CA VAL A 294 -12.47 -9.29 4.31
C VAL A 294 -13.51 -9.79 3.31
N LYS A 295 -14.63 -10.32 3.80
CA LYS A 295 -15.77 -10.69 2.98
C LYS A 295 -16.28 -9.51 2.17
N SER A 296 -16.49 -8.34 2.79
CA SER A 296 -16.99 -7.16 2.07
C SER A 296 -16.06 -6.67 0.96
N ILE A 297 -14.73 -6.66 1.16
CA ILE A 297 -13.82 -6.28 0.07
C ILE A 297 -13.79 -7.32 -1.05
N ILE A 298 -13.84 -8.62 -0.71
CA ILE A 298 -13.91 -9.70 -1.72
C ILE A 298 -15.22 -9.61 -2.51
N GLU A 299 -16.36 -9.39 -1.85
CA GLU A 299 -17.66 -9.17 -2.50
C GLU A 299 -17.61 -7.98 -3.46
N GLY A 300 -17.06 -6.85 -2.99
CA GLY A 300 -16.91 -5.66 -3.81
C GLY A 300 -15.95 -5.86 -5.00
N TYR A 301 -14.95 -6.72 -4.86
CA TYR A 301 -14.03 -7.09 -5.93
C TYR A 301 -14.69 -8.04 -6.95
N ALA A 302 -15.36 -9.09 -6.48
CA ALA A 302 -15.87 -10.21 -7.28
C ALA A 302 -17.23 -9.98 -7.95
N GLU A 303 -17.87 -8.81 -7.78
CA GLU A 303 -19.23 -8.52 -8.26
C GLU A 303 -19.48 -8.81 -9.76
N GLU A 304 -18.45 -8.68 -10.62
CA GLU A 304 -18.57 -8.82 -12.08
C GLU A 304 -17.70 -9.93 -12.69
N GLY A 305 -17.12 -10.86 -11.90
CA GLY A 305 -16.16 -11.80 -12.47
C GLY A 305 -15.87 -13.08 -11.68
N ASP A 306 -15.14 -13.98 -12.34
CA ASP A 306 -14.72 -15.27 -11.80
C ASP A 306 -13.60 -15.08 -10.77
N PHE A 307 -14.00 -15.05 -9.50
CA PHE A 307 -13.06 -15.05 -8.38
C PHE A 307 -12.51 -16.46 -8.13
N ASN A 308 -11.23 -16.66 -8.42
CA ASN A 308 -10.53 -17.91 -8.10
C ASN A 308 -10.01 -17.87 -6.65
N ALA A 309 -10.86 -18.33 -5.73
CA ALA A 309 -10.55 -18.38 -4.30
C ALA A 309 -9.28 -19.19 -3.98
N ARG A 310 -8.92 -20.19 -4.80
CA ARG A 310 -7.75 -21.05 -4.58
C ARG A 310 -6.46 -20.31 -4.89
N VAL A 311 -6.40 -19.60 -6.02
CA VAL A 311 -5.24 -18.77 -6.38
C VAL A 311 -5.12 -17.58 -5.45
N PHE A 312 -6.23 -16.90 -5.13
CA PHE A 312 -6.23 -15.82 -4.15
C PHE A 312 -5.63 -16.25 -2.81
N ARG A 313 -5.97 -17.45 -2.32
CA ARG A 313 -5.43 -18.01 -1.09
C ARG A 313 -3.91 -18.17 -1.12
N LEU A 314 -3.33 -18.62 -2.23
CA LEU A 314 -1.88 -18.68 -2.40
C LEU A 314 -1.26 -17.28 -2.20
N PHE A 315 -1.79 -16.26 -2.88
CA PHE A 315 -1.32 -14.88 -2.74
C PHE A 315 -1.49 -14.33 -1.33
N LEU A 316 -2.55 -14.70 -0.62
CA LEU A 316 -2.74 -14.30 0.77
C LEU A 316 -1.68 -14.91 1.70
N VAL A 317 -1.37 -16.19 1.53
CA VAL A 317 -0.31 -16.84 2.33
C VAL A 317 1.03 -16.21 2.03
N LEU A 318 1.36 -15.97 0.75
CA LEU A 318 2.59 -15.27 0.34
C LEU A 318 2.68 -13.88 0.97
N ASN A 319 1.62 -13.08 0.91
CA ASN A 319 1.57 -11.76 1.53
C ASN A 319 1.69 -11.83 3.06
N MET A 320 1.06 -12.82 3.72
CA MET A 320 1.20 -12.99 5.16
C MET A 320 2.64 -13.37 5.56
N VAL A 321 3.30 -14.20 4.73
CA VAL A 321 4.71 -14.58 4.89
C VAL A 321 5.65 -13.38 4.75
N ASP A 322 5.39 -12.49 3.79
CA ASP A 322 6.13 -11.24 3.68
C ASP A 322 5.82 -10.31 4.87
N TRP A 323 4.54 -10.08 5.17
CA TRP A 323 4.07 -9.11 6.17
C TRP A 323 4.66 -9.34 7.56
N ILE A 324 4.75 -10.59 8.02
CA ILE A 324 5.36 -10.89 9.32
C ILE A 324 6.83 -10.47 9.41
N THR A 325 7.54 -10.41 8.27
CA THR A 325 8.94 -9.94 8.23
C THR A 325 9.06 -8.42 8.35
N TRP A 326 8.00 -7.68 8.00
CA TRP A 326 7.94 -6.22 8.11
C TRP A 326 7.60 -5.73 9.52
N GLU A 327 7.07 -6.60 10.38
CA GLU A 327 6.77 -6.25 11.77
C GLU A 327 8.04 -6.25 12.63
N GLU A 328 8.93 -5.28 12.38
CA GLU A 328 10.18 -5.04 13.12
C GLU A 328 9.96 -4.83 14.65
N TRP A 329 8.70 -4.70 15.10
CA TRP A 329 8.29 -4.56 16.50
C TRP A 329 8.70 -5.74 17.40
N PHE A 330 9.02 -6.92 16.84
CA PHE A 330 9.44 -8.09 17.62
C PHE A 330 10.81 -7.92 18.30
N GLN A 331 11.63 -6.93 17.91
CA GLN A 331 13.00 -6.80 18.42
C GLN A 331 13.16 -5.91 19.67
N SER A 332 12.08 -5.34 20.23
CA SER A 332 12.20 -4.57 21.47
C SER A 332 12.22 -5.48 22.71
N SER A 333 13.33 -5.46 23.46
CA SER A 333 13.67 -6.43 24.50
C SER A 333 13.13 -6.13 25.91
N LEU A 334 12.23 -5.15 26.10
CA LEU A 334 11.84 -4.68 27.44
C LEU A 334 10.33 -4.83 27.75
N GLY A 335 10.03 -5.57 28.83
CA GLY A 335 8.76 -5.56 29.55
C GLY A 335 7.53 -6.07 28.78
N LEU A 336 6.41 -5.35 28.92
CA LEU A 336 5.09 -5.66 28.32
C LEU A 336 5.15 -5.90 26.80
N LYS A 337 6.14 -5.32 26.11
CA LYS A 337 6.34 -5.53 24.67
C LYS A 337 6.71 -6.98 24.34
N ARG A 338 7.41 -7.70 25.22
CA ARG A 338 7.74 -9.13 25.05
C ARG A 338 6.52 -10.04 25.21
N LEU A 339 5.61 -9.70 26.12
CA LEU A 339 4.36 -10.45 26.28
C LEU A 339 3.44 -10.24 25.07
N PHE A 340 3.32 -8.99 24.61
CA PHE A 340 2.59 -8.66 23.39
C PHE A 340 3.19 -9.39 22.18
N SER A 341 4.52 -9.39 22.04
CA SER A 341 5.21 -10.06 20.94
C SER A 341 4.93 -11.57 20.94
N GLY A 342 5.01 -12.25 22.09
CA GLY A 342 4.65 -13.67 22.18
C GLY A 342 3.19 -13.96 21.79
N TRP A 343 2.27 -13.08 22.15
CA TRP A 343 0.87 -13.22 21.74
C TRP A 343 0.66 -12.99 20.23
N VAL A 344 1.35 -12.01 19.63
CA VAL A 344 1.31 -11.79 18.19
C VAL A 344 1.87 -13.01 17.44
N MET A 345 2.96 -13.61 17.94
CA MET A 345 3.51 -14.83 17.33
C MET A 345 2.53 -15.99 17.41
N LYS A 346 1.88 -16.21 18.56
CA LYS A 346 0.81 -17.23 18.68
C LYS A 346 -0.35 -16.97 17.72
N PHE A 347 -0.71 -15.71 17.49
CA PHE A 347 -1.71 -15.35 16.47
C PHE A 347 -1.28 -15.84 15.09
N TYR A 348 -0.05 -15.52 14.67
CA TYR A 348 0.47 -15.95 13.38
C TYR A 348 0.58 -17.45 13.24
N GLU A 349 1.09 -18.14 14.27
CA GLU A 349 1.18 -19.60 14.27
C GLU A 349 -0.20 -20.23 14.10
N LYS A 350 -1.20 -19.74 14.83
CA LYS A 350 -2.58 -20.20 14.69
C LYS A 350 -3.12 -19.92 13.29
N TRP A 351 -2.89 -18.72 12.77
CA TRP A 351 -3.36 -18.34 11.43
C TRP A 351 -2.73 -19.23 10.36
N PHE A 352 -1.42 -19.44 10.36
CA PHE A 352 -0.74 -20.28 9.39
C PHE A 352 -1.14 -21.75 9.49
N ARG A 353 -1.34 -22.29 10.71
CA ARG A 353 -1.89 -23.65 10.89
C ARG A 353 -3.26 -23.76 10.25
N GLN A 354 -4.18 -22.84 10.58
CA GLN A 354 -5.51 -22.84 9.98
C GLN A 354 -5.45 -22.69 8.46
N ALA A 355 -4.57 -21.82 7.96
CA ALA A 355 -4.43 -21.59 6.52
C ALA A 355 -3.89 -22.80 5.75
N CYS A 356 -3.02 -23.61 6.37
CA CYS A 356 -2.49 -24.83 5.77
C CYS A 356 -3.43 -26.03 5.93
N GLU A 357 -4.15 -26.13 7.05
CA GLU A 357 -4.95 -27.31 7.43
C GLU A 357 -6.42 -27.20 7.00
N ASN A 358 -7.06 -26.05 7.22
CA ASN A 358 -8.47 -25.79 6.94
C ASN A 358 -8.62 -24.53 6.11
N PRO A 359 -8.17 -24.57 4.86
CA PRO A 359 -7.95 -23.37 4.09
C PRO A 359 -9.25 -22.65 3.70
N ASP A 360 -10.39 -23.36 3.74
CA ASP A 360 -11.73 -22.81 3.50
C ASP A 360 -12.28 -21.99 4.68
N GLU A 361 -11.67 -22.08 5.87
CA GLU A 361 -12.12 -21.33 7.06
C GLU A 361 -11.46 -19.96 7.26
N ILE A 362 -10.49 -19.60 6.41
CA ILE A 362 -9.74 -18.34 6.53
C ILE A 362 -10.64 -17.12 6.28
N PHE A 363 -11.65 -17.28 5.42
CA PHE A 363 -12.50 -16.19 4.92
C PHE A 363 -13.90 -16.22 5.54
#